data_AF-A0A5B1QF21-F1
#
_entry.id   AF-A0A5B1QF21-F1
#
_cell.length_a   1.000
_cell.length_b   1.000
_cell.length_c   1.000
_cell.angle_alpha   90.00
_cell.angle_beta   90.00
_cell.angle_gamma   90.00
#
_symmetry.space_group_name_H-M   'P 1'
#
loop_
_entity.id
_entity.type
_entity.pdbx_description
1 polymer ?
#
loop_
_entity_poly.entity_id
_entity_poly.type
_entity_poly.pdbx_seq_one_letter_code
_entity_poly.pdbx_strand_id
1 'polypeptide(L)'
;MEPVSHFEQDILRKNHPPIRLTIVYDYALTVEHVADFRATMTGPAVIGVAPAFGVNGAFRAIAFASSTDVLLLRIGTTTDLEAKRTAKLTGLNRLADDILSNPALTKVAFRSEVLASALFLDLYLRVAELLDLFSLAGTQQPPTIVALLSKLVDGNGINMRKARDLFRDDAYNMQDPNRMAMRAWVAQAMAATHCRASLGRLPKLDNRVHHTQSLTTLSILVRQAHQLDALKPQTTKNDVEHDFKMEDGKLLVKNTRYKTRLQASPTQVVHVETVCQGRRTIHEGRVGRVRGHAATIDVKTNIVGQDISITTVGKDPATNAQRARQEIVWRAFHRQISLDCLPFFSKIWSYPKSSVNLPPLPPAPSIDYSRPLNDSQKTAIDAILSDADENRLVMIHGPPGTGKTTVISAAVNSMSKACPDRGIWLLAQSNVAVKNIAEKLASIDFLKFKLLVSEGFHFEWHEHLYDKISDKVILSDEFPTDLVTAENALLDARVILCTLSMMSSSHISPIARVARVQTVIIDEASQIQIGDYIPLLQYFKATLAKLVFIGDDKQRSSGISILPRRR
;
A
#
# COMPACT_ATOMS: atom_id res chain seq x y z
N MET A 1 38.25 13.87 16.96
CA MET A 1 38.03 12.97 15.81
C MET A 1 37.02 11.93 16.25
N GLU A 2 35.84 11.88 15.61
CA GLU A 2 34.90 10.78 15.81
C GLU A 2 35.52 9.47 15.27
N PRO A 3 35.19 8.30 15.83
CA PRO A 3 35.80 7.04 15.42
C PRO A 3 35.38 6.69 13.98
N VAL A 4 36.35 6.67 13.07
CA VAL A 4 36.18 6.17 11.70
C VAL A 4 36.21 4.65 11.75
N SER A 5 35.10 4.00 11.37
CA SER A 5 35.04 2.54 11.23
C SER A 5 35.03 2.15 9.76
N HIS A 6 35.33 0.88 9.48
CA HIS A 6 35.21 0.30 8.15
C HIS A 6 34.30 -0.92 8.22
N PHE A 7 33.57 -1.18 7.14
CA PHE A 7 32.78 -2.41 7.00
C PHE A 7 32.90 -3.00 5.60
N GLU A 8 32.80 -4.32 5.53
CA GLU A 8 32.83 -5.06 4.27
C GLU A 8 31.41 -5.24 3.73
N GLN A 9 31.23 -5.08 2.43
CA GLN A 9 29.96 -5.42 1.79
C GLN A 9 29.86 -6.93 1.55
N ASP A 10 28.70 -7.49 1.83
CA ASP A 10 28.46 -8.92 1.71
C ASP A 10 27.16 -9.27 0.95
N ILE A 11 26.61 -8.25 0.27
CA ILE A 11 25.36 -8.34 -0.48
C ILE A 11 25.65 -8.73 -1.93
N LEU A 12 26.56 -8.03 -2.60
CA LEU A 12 26.99 -8.34 -3.95
C LEU A 12 28.10 -9.38 -3.90
N ARG A 13 28.07 -10.36 -4.80
CA ARG A 13 29.10 -11.41 -4.84
C ARG A 13 30.44 -10.92 -5.40
N LYS A 14 30.45 -9.80 -6.10
CA LYS A 14 31.67 -9.18 -6.58
C LYS A 14 32.45 -8.60 -5.40
N ASN A 15 33.78 -8.69 -5.43
CA ASN A 15 34.60 -8.05 -4.40
C ASN A 15 34.59 -6.53 -4.55
N HIS A 16 34.47 -5.84 -3.42
CA HIS A 16 34.55 -4.40 -3.30
C HIS A 16 35.53 -4.05 -2.17
N PRO A 17 36.21 -2.90 -2.24
CA PRO A 17 37.07 -2.47 -1.13
C PRO A 17 36.25 -2.21 0.14
N PRO A 18 36.88 -2.24 1.32
CA PRO A 18 36.24 -1.86 2.58
C PRO A 18 35.62 -0.47 2.47
N ILE A 19 34.43 -0.30 3.02
CA ILE A 19 33.69 0.96 2.97
C ILE A 19 33.92 1.71 4.28
N ARG A 20 34.38 2.95 4.18
CA ARG A 20 34.60 3.82 5.33
C ARG A 20 33.26 4.34 5.84
N LEU A 21 33.04 4.31 7.15
CA LEU A 21 31.83 4.80 7.80
C LEU A 21 32.18 5.93 8.76
N THR A 22 31.54 7.08 8.54
CA THR A 22 31.59 8.26 9.41
C THR A 22 30.19 8.47 9.99
N ILE A 23 30.08 8.52 11.32
CA ILE A 23 28.80 8.68 12.02
C ILE A 23 28.81 10.00 12.78
N VAL A 24 27.95 10.92 12.38
CA VAL A 24 27.84 12.26 12.97
C VAL A 24 26.42 12.47 13.49
N TYR A 25 26.25 13.27 14.54
CA TYR A 25 24.92 13.78 14.89
C TYR A 25 24.53 14.97 14.02
N ASP A 26 23.23 15.18 13.81
CA ASP A 26 22.70 16.27 13.00
C ASP A 26 23.20 17.65 13.46
N TYR A 27 23.30 17.89 14.78
CA TYR A 27 23.84 19.14 15.34
C TYR A 27 25.37 19.29 15.27
N ALA A 28 26.09 18.23 14.93
CA ALA A 28 27.54 18.21 14.81
C ALA A 28 28.01 18.18 13.34
N LEU A 29 27.08 18.18 12.38
CA LEU A 29 27.41 18.23 10.96
C LEU A 29 28.08 19.56 10.62
N THR A 30 29.30 19.49 10.08
CA THR A 30 30.11 20.66 9.69
C THR A 30 30.36 20.68 8.19
N VAL A 31 30.91 21.78 7.69
CA VAL A 31 31.27 21.93 6.28
C VAL A 31 32.39 20.95 5.89
N GLU A 32 33.35 20.70 6.80
CA GLU A 32 34.44 19.75 6.58
C GLU A 32 33.91 18.33 6.41
N HIS A 33 32.97 17.89 7.25
CA HIS A 33 32.35 16.57 7.10
C HIS A 33 31.70 16.38 5.72
N VAL A 34 31.01 17.40 5.21
CA VAL A 34 30.38 17.35 3.89
C VAL A 34 31.42 17.42 2.77
N ALA A 35 32.45 18.26 2.91
CA ALA A 35 33.53 18.39 1.94
C ALA A 35 34.33 17.09 1.82
N ASP A 36 34.71 16.48 2.94
CA ASP A 36 35.40 15.19 3.02
C ASP A 36 34.57 14.10 2.32
N PHE A 37 33.28 14.01 2.63
CA PHE A 37 32.39 13.04 1.98
C PHE A 37 32.29 13.29 0.46
N ARG A 38 32.17 14.55 0.04
CA ARG A 38 32.13 14.93 -1.40
C ARG A 38 33.42 14.60 -2.13
N ALA A 39 34.58 14.71 -1.49
CA ALA A 39 35.87 14.36 -2.08
C ALA A 39 35.97 12.86 -2.45
N THR A 40 35.11 12.01 -1.87
CA THR A 40 35.08 10.56 -2.13
C THR A 40 34.26 10.16 -3.36
N MET A 41 33.57 11.12 -3.98
CA MET A 41 32.70 10.87 -5.14
C MET A 41 33.52 10.87 -6.43
N THR A 42 33.30 9.89 -7.31
CA THR A 42 33.95 9.79 -8.62
C THR A 42 32.93 9.87 -9.76
N GLY A 43 33.18 10.71 -10.76
CA GLY A 43 32.25 10.92 -11.90
C GLY A 43 31.08 11.85 -11.58
N PRO A 44 29.92 11.76 -12.30
CA PRO A 44 28.73 12.53 -11.92
C PRO A 44 28.37 12.19 -10.48
N ALA A 45 28.11 13.20 -9.66
CA ALA A 45 27.98 13.02 -8.21
C ALA A 45 26.65 12.32 -7.87
N VAL A 46 26.68 10.99 -7.88
CA VAL A 46 25.58 10.10 -7.54
C VAL A 46 25.84 9.52 -6.16
N ILE A 47 24.91 9.77 -5.24
CA ILE A 47 24.99 9.24 -3.87
C ILE A 47 23.81 8.34 -3.59
N GLY A 48 24.08 7.22 -2.94
CA GLY A 48 23.03 6.36 -2.41
C GLY A 48 22.51 6.90 -1.08
N VAL A 49 21.21 6.78 -0.84
CA VAL A 49 20.55 7.31 0.35
C VAL A 49 19.66 6.25 0.98
N ALA A 50 19.81 6.06 2.29
CA ALA A 50 18.93 5.19 3.07
C ALA A 50 18.44 5.93 4.33
N PRO A 51 17.12 6.05 4.53
CA PRO A 51 16.56 6.50 5.81
C PRO A 51 16.50 5.33 6.81
N ALA A 52 16.39 5.68 8.09
CA ALA A 52 16.00 4.75 9.13
C ALA A 52 14.96 5.36 10.07
N PHE A 53 14.01 4.53 10.47
CA PHE A 53 12.81 4.96 11.19
C PHE A 53 12.73 4.32 12.57
N GLY A 54 12.31 5.11 13.56
CA GLY A 54 11.96 4.62 14.88
C GLY A 54 10.49 4.20 14.96
N VAL A 55 10.01 4.07 16.21
CA VAL A 55 8.60 3.79 16.51
C VAL A 55 7.70 4.80 15.80
N ASN A 56 6.56 4.32 15.28
CA ASN A 56 5.58 5.11 14.52
C ASN A 56 6.18 5.79 13.28
N GLY A 57 7.23 5.23 12.68
CA GLY A 57 7.84 5.80 11.48
C GLY A 57 8.60 7.11 11.71
N ALA A 58 8.87 7.52 12.96
CA ALA A 58 9.63 8.76 13.20
C ALA A 58 11.02 8.67 12.55
N PHE A 59 11.44 9.69 11.81
CA PHE A 59 12.74 9.75 11.14
C PHE A 59 13.86 9.85 12.18
N ARG A 60 14.82 8.91 12.16
CA ARG A 60 15.89 8.82 13.19
C ARG A 60 17.29 8.99 12.65
N ALA A 61 17.51 8.58 11.41
CA ALA A 61 18.81 8.72 10.78
C ALA A 61 18.68 8.74 9.26
N ILE A 62 19.70 9.28 8.61
CA ILE A 62 19.90 9.20 7.15
C ILE A 62 21.36 8.88 6.83
N ALA A 63 21.58 7.95 5.90
CA ALA A 63 22.92 7.57 5.46
C ALA A 63 23.08 7.97 4.00
N PHE A 64 24.21 8.59 3.68
CA PHE A 64 24.63 8.96 2.34
C PHE A 64 25.87 8.16 1.97
N ALA A 65 25.85 7.49 0.83
CA ALA A 65 26.96 6.66 0.39
C ALA A 65 27.54 7.18 -0.93
N SER A 66 28.86 7.24 -1.00
CA SER A 66 29.63 7.19 -2.24
C SER A 66 30.02 5.73 -2.53
N SER A 67 30.92 5.49 -3.50
CA SER A 67 31.43 4.15 -3.77
C SER A 67 32.33 3.59 -2.67
N THR A 68 32.94 4.47 -1.86
CA THR A 68 33.97 4.10 -0.87
C THR A 68 33.63 4.53 0.56
N ASP A 69 32.73 5.50 0.73
CA ASP A 69 32.45 6.11 2.03
C ASP A 69 30.95 6.22 2.28
N VAL A 70 30.58 6.16 3.56
CA VAL A 70 29.24 6.44 4.05
C VAL A 70 29.30 7.51 5.14
N LEU A 71 28.56 8.59 4.94
CA LEU A 71 28.23 9.57 5.95
C LEU A 71 26.86 9.26 6.54
N LEU A 72 26.82 8.80 7.79
CA LEU A 72 25.59 8.50 8.52
C LEU A 72 25.29 9.63 9.51
N LEU A 73 24.12 10.24 9.37
CA LEU A 73 23.63 11.30 10.25
C LEU A 73 22.57 10.75 11.19
N ARG A 74 22.79 10.91 12.50
CA ARG A 74 21.82 10.60 13.56
C ARG A 74 21.05 11.85 13.93
N ILE A 75 19.73 11.77 13.90
CA ILE A 75 18.84 12.88 14.27
C ILE A 75 18.63 12.88 15.79
N GLY A 76 19.11 13.92 16.48
CA GLY A 76 19.01 14.03 17.94
C GLY A 76 17.56 14.19 18.45
N THR A 77 17.26 13.58 19.60
CA THR A 77 15.98 13.75 20.32
C THR A 77 15.96 15.06 21.11
N THR A 78 14.76 15.64 21.30
CA THR A 78 14.52 16.94 21.97
C THR A 78 15.02 17.06 23.42
N THR A 79 15.53 15.99 24.04
CA THR A 79 16.09 15.98 25.39
C THR A 79 17.51 16.55 25.49
N ASP A 80 18.16 16.85 24.36
CA ASP A 80 19.49 17.43 24.30
C ASP A 80 19.46 18.98 24.34
N LEU A 81 19.46 19.52 25.57
CA LEU A 81 19.70 20.90 26.08
C LEU A 81 19.90 22.08 25.11
N GLU A 82 19.13 23.16 25.34
CA GLU A 82 19.60 24.56 25.42
C GLU A 82 20.54 25.05 24.30
N ALA A 83 21.85 24.97 24.58
CA ALA A 83 22.94 25.42 23.71
C ALA A 83 23.08 24.61 22.40
N LYS A 84 22.49 23.40 22.31
CA LYS A 84 22.52 22.56 21.12
C LYS A 84 21.47 22.95 20.07
N ARG A 85 20.49 23.81 20.39
CA ARG A 85 19.44 24.20 19.43
C ARG A 85 19.99 24.96 18.23
N THR A 86 20.86 25.94 18.44
CA THR A 86 21.45 26.73 17.35
C THR A 86 22.38 25.86 16.50
N ALA A 87 23.23 25.04 17.12
CA ALA A 87 24.09 24.09 16.40
C ALA A 87 23.28 23.07 15.59
N LYS A 88 22.17 22.57 16.15
CA LYS A 88 21.21 21.70 15.44
C LYS A 88 20.63 22.37 14.21
N LEU A 89 20.21 23.63 14.34
CA LEU A 89 19.70 24.40 13.20
C LEU A 89 20.77 24.56 12.12
N THR A 90 22.02 24.87 12.51
CA THR A 90 23.14 24.99 11.58
C THR A 90 23.40 23.68 10.84
N GLY A 91 23.46 22.55 11.54
CA GLY A 91 23.69 21.25 10.91
C GLY A 91 22.54 20.79 10.02
N LEU A 92 21.28 21.05 10.40
CA LEU A 92 20.13 20.79 9.53
C LEU A 92 20.13 21.68 8.27
N ASN A 93 20.53 22.95 8.38
CA ASN A 93 20.70 23.83 7.23
C ASN A 93 21.79 23.29 6.28
N ARG A 94 22.91 22.78 6.82
CA ARG A 94 23.96 22.14 6.01
C ARG A 94 23.45 20.89 5.29
N LEU A 95 22.73 20.03 5.99
CA LEU A 95 22.06 18.89 5.37
C LEU A 95 21.11 19.32 4.24
N ALA A 96 20.32 20.37 4.48
CA ALA A 96 19.36 20.91 3.52
C ALA A 96 20.05 21.47 2.27
N ASP A 97 21.04 22.34 2.45
CA ASP A 97 21.63 23.13 1.36
C ASP A 97 22.73 22.36 0.63
N ASP A 98 23.67 21.79 1.38
CA ASP A 98 24.88 21.21 0.80
C ASP A 98 24.63 19.81 0.20
N ILE A 99 23.60 19.10 0.68
CA ILE A 99 23.27 17.73 0.26
C ILE A 99 21.88 17.63 -0.40
N LEU A 100 20.80 17.91 0.33
CA LEU A 100 19.43 17.60 -0.12
C LEU A 100 18.94 18.47 -1.27
N SER A 101 19.20 19.78 -1.22
CA SER A 101 18.79 20.76 -2.24
C SER A 101 19.85 20.96 -3.33
N ASN A 102 21.06 20.43 -3.13
CA ASN A 102 22.16 20.57 -4.06
C ASN A 102 21.85 19.86 -5.40
N PRO A 103 21.71 20.59 -6.52
CA PRO A 103 21.37 20.01 -7.82
C PRO A 103 22.54 19.28 -8.47
N ALA A 104 23.78 19.51 -8.01
CA ALA A 104 24.94 18.78 -8.50
C ALA A 104 24.94 17.32 -8.01
N LEU A 105 24.19 17.03 -6.95
CA LEU A 105 24.09 15.69 -6.36
C LEU A 105 22.79 15.01 -6.81
N THR A 106 22.91 13.92 -7.56
CA THR A 106 21.77 13.00 -7.77
C THR A 106 21.71 12.04 -6.57
N LYS A 107 20.60 12.11 -5.84
CA LYS A 107 20.35 11.25 -4.68
C LYS A 107 19.60 10.04 -5.18
N VAL A 108 20.02 8.84 -4.79
CA VAL A 108 19.43 7.60 -5.24
C VAL A 108 18.93 6.84 -4.03
N ALA A 109 17.64 6.54 -3.99
CA ALA A 109 17.03 5.82 -2.88
C ALA A 109 16.10 4.71 -3.39
N PHE A 110 15.75 3.80 -2.48
CA PHE A 110 14.58 2.94 -2.66
C PHE A 110 13.36 3.67 -2.08
N ARG A 111 12.25 3.74 -2.82
CA ARG A 111 11.00 4.41 -2.38
C ARG A 111 11.25 5.87 -2.01
N SER A 112 11.61 6.64 -3.03
CA SER A 112 11.94 8.06 -2.96
C SER A 112 10.88 8.89 -2.21
N GLU A 113 9.60 8.55 -2.38
CA GLU A 113 8.46 9.20 -1.74
C GLU A 113 8.47 9.02 -0.22
N VAL A 114 8.92 7.87 0.29
CA VAL A 114 8.99 7.60 1.73
C VAL A 114 10.07 8.47 2.37
N LEU A 115 11.25 8.54 1.74
CA LEU A 115 12.33 9.41 2.18
C LEU A 115 11.92 10.88 2.15
N ALA A 116 11.39 11.35 1.01
CA ALA A 116 10.98 12.74 0.82
C ALA A 116 9.88 13.17 1.80
N SER A 117 8.90 12.29 2.05
CA SER A 117 7.83 12.53 3.01
C SER A 117 8.36 12.64 4.44
N ALA A 118 9.32 11.81 4.81
CA ALA A 118 9.87 11.82 6.16
C ALA A 118 10.74 13.04 6.44
N LEU A 119 11.59 13.43 5.49
CA LEU A 119 12.35 14.68 5.55
C LEU A 119 11.42 15.88 5.74
N PHE A 120 10.31 15.92 5.00
CA PHE A 120 9.37 17.03 5.06
C PHE A 120 8.55 17.05 6.35
N LEU A 121 7.94 15.93 6.74
CA LEU A 121 7.05 15.89 7.90
C LEU A 121 7.80 16.03 9.23
N ASP A 122 9.01 15.47 9.33
CA ASP A 122 9.70 15.38 10.61
C ASP A 122 10.77 16.48 10.78
N LEU A 123 11.37 16.93 9.68
CA LEU A 123 12.46 17.92 9.70
C LEU A 123 12.14 19.20 8.93
N TYR A 124 10.97 19.30 8.29
CA TYR A 124 10.63 20.40 7.37
C TYR A 124 11.63 20.60 6.22
N LEU A 125 12.40 19.56 5.89
CA LEU A 125 13.39 19.58 4.82
C LEU A 125 12.80 19.08 3.51
N ARG A 126 13.28 19.67 2.42
CA ARG A 126 12.92 19.31 1.05
C ARG A 126 14.13 18.76 0.32
N VAL A 127 13.89 18.01 -0.75
CA VAL A 127 14.91 17.30 -1.52
C VAL A 127 14.68 17.48 -3.00
N ALA A 128 15.78 17.62 -3.73
CA ALA A 128 15.84 17.73 -5.18
C ALA A 128 16.66 16.60 -5.78
N GLU A 129 16.53 16.37 -7.09
CA GLU A 129 17.33 15.38 -7.81
C GLU A 129 17.29 13.99 -7.16
N LEU A 130 16.15 13.60 -6.57
CA LEU A 130 15.98 12.31 -5.91
C LEU A 130 15.44 11.27 -6.88
N LEU A 131 16.29 10.35 -7.33
CA LEU A 131 15.97 9.23 -8.18
C LEU A 131 15.50 8.03 -7.35
N ASP A 132 14.37 7.44 -7.76
CA ASP A 132 13.93 6.15 -7.26
C ASP A 132 14.55 4.99 -8.05
N LEU A 133 15.22 4.05 -7.39
CA LEU A 133 15.77 2.87 -8.07
C LEU A 133 14.69 1.96 -8.67
N PHE A 134 13.45 1.99 -8.17
CA PHE A 134 12.36 1.26 -8.79
C PHE A 134 12.06 1.75 -10.21
N SER A 135 12.43 2.97 -10.58
CA SER A 135 12.31 3.48 -11.95
C SER A 135 13.18 2.73 -12.96
N LEU A 136 14.18 1.96 -12.52
CA LEU A 136 15.02 1.12 -13.40
C LEU A 136 14.34 -0.18 -13.82
N ALA A 137 13.28 -0.58 -13.14
CA ALA A 137 12.61 -1.84 -13.43
C ALA A 137 11.83 -1.84 -14.76
N GLY A 138 11.61 -0.66 -15.37
CA GLY A 138 10.72 -0.49 -16.51
C GLY A 138 9.24 -0.58 -16.09
N THR A 139 8.40 -1.09 -16.99
CA THR A 139 6.93 -1.10 -16.84
C THR A 139 6.40 -2.09 -15.80
N GLN A 140 7.15 -3.15 -15.49
CA GLN A 140 6.81 -4.10 -14.43
C GLN A 140 7.72 -3.88 -13.23
N GLN A 141 7.23 -3.11 -12.25
CA GLN A 141 7.94 -2.88 -11.01
C GLN A 141 7.97 -4.16 -10.14
N PRO A 142 9.17 -4.61 -9.71
CA PRO A 142 9.33 -5.70 -8.77
C PRO A 142 8.58 -5.42 -7.47
N PRO A 143 8.02 -6.45 -6.82
CA PRO A 143 7.22 -6.28 -5.62
C PRO A 143 8.06 -5.93 -4.38
N THR A 144 9.38 -6.16 -4.42
CA THR A 144 10.30 -5.90 -3.31
C THR A 144 11.63 -5.34 -3.78
N ILE A 145 12.37 -4.70 -2.87
CA ILE A 145 13.74 -4.24 -3.13
C ILE A 145 14.63 -5.42 -3.53
N VAL A 146 14.51 -6.57 -2.85
CA VAL A 146 15.31 -7.77 -3.16
C VAL A 146 14.99 -8.30 -4.55
N ALA A 147 13.72 -8.28 -4.99
CA ALA A 147 13.35 -8.67 -6.34
C ALA A 147 13.91 -7.70 -7.39
N LEU A 148 13.93 -6.39 -7.10
CA LEU A 148 14.59 -5.40 -7.95
C LEU A 148 16.09 -5.67 -8.06
N LEU A 149 16.78 -5.85 -6.94
CA LEU A 149 18.21 -6.16 -6.94
C LEU A 149 18.51 -7.43 -7.73
N SER A 150 17.76 -8.51 -7.49
CA SER A 150 17.90 -9.77 -8.23
C SER A 150 17.72 -9.61 -9.74
N LYS A 151 16.87 -8.66 -10.17
CA LYS A 151 16.65 -8.34 -11.59
C LYS A 151 17.80 -7.52 -12.16
N LEU A 152 18.40 -6.62 -11.38
CA LEU A 152 19.48 -5.74 -11.85
C LEU A 152 20.83 -6.47 -11.99
N VAL A 153 21.16 -7.39 -11.08
CA VAL A 153 22.48 -8.09 -11.05
C VAL A 153 22.42 -9.55 -11.49
N ASP A 154 21.49 -9.91 -12.38
CA ASP A 154 21.32 -11.25 -12.94
C ASP A 154 21.38 -12.37 -11.88
N GLY A 155 20.48 -12.35 -10.87
CA GLY A 155 20.18 -13.42 -9.89
C GLY A 155 21.34 -14.02 -9.07
N ASN A 156 22.34 -14.56 -9.76
CA ASN A 156 23.60 -15.09 -9.26
C ASN A 156 24.57 -14.01 -8.75
N GLY A 157 24.37 -12.73 -9.09
CA GLY A 157 25.23 -11.63 -8.62
C GLY A 157 25.00 -11.19 -7.17
N ILE A 158 23.94 -11.68 -6.50
CA ILE A 158 23.53 -11.25 -5.16
C ILE A 158 23.46 -12.41 -4.15
N ASN A 159 23.78 -12.14 -2.89
CA ASN A 159 23.49 -13.02 -1.78
C ASN A 159 22.03 -12.81 -1.31
N MET A 160 21.10 -13.63 -1.83
CA MET A 160 19.67 -13.48 -1.55
C MET A 160 19.31 -13.57 -0.07
N ARG A 161 20.01 -14.40 0.73
CA ARG A 161 19.73 -14.53 2.16
C ARG A 161 20.06 -13.22 2.88
N LYS A 162 21.28 -12.70 2.65
CA LYS A 162 21.74 -11.45 3.27
C LYS A 162 20.95 -10.24 2.77
N ALA A 163 20.59 -10.20 1.49
CA ALA A 163 19.73 -9.14 0.94
C ALA A 163 18.32 -9.14 1.57
N ARG A 164 17.70 -10.32 1.75
CA ARG A 164 16.40 -10.43 2.45
C ARG A 164 16.49 -9.96 3.88
N ASP A 165 17.55 -10.34 4.60
CA ASP A 165 17.75 -9.88 5.97
C ASP A 165 17.99 -8.36 6.00
N LEU A 166 18.86 -7.83 5.13
CA LEU A 166 19.16 -6.40 5.05
C LEU A 166 17.93 -5.55 4.78
N PHE A 167 17.04 -5.97 3.88
CA PHE A 167 15.85 -5.20 3.45
C PHE A 167 14.53 -5.69 4.07
N ARG A 168 14.59 -6.48 5.15
CA ARG A 168 13.39 -7.01 5.84
C ARG A 168 12.51 -5.92 6.45
N ASP A 169 13.13 -4.88 6.97
CA ASP A 169 12.54 -3.75 7.67
C ASP A 169 13.44 -2.52 7.49
N ASP A 170 12.93 -1.33 7.76
CA ASP A 170 13.70 -0.08 7.79
C ASP A 170 13.81 0.51 9.20
N ALA A 171 13.65 -0.34 10.21
CA ALA A 171 13.76 0.03 11.61
C ALA A 171 15.19 0.47 11.94
N TYR A 172 15.29 1.58 12.68
CA TYR A 172 16.56 2.10 13.17
C TYR A 172 17.04 1.25 14.34
N ASN A 173 18.15 0.52 14.13
CA ASN A 173 18.85 -0.19 15.19
C ASN A 173 20.09 0.61 15.59
N MET A 174 20.08 1.18 16.80
CA MET A 174 21.24 1.94 17.32
C MET A 174 22.49 1.09 17.51
N GLN A 175 22.34 -0.23 17.64
CA GLN A 175 23.44 -1.17 17.88
C GLN A 175 24.14 -1.61 16.58
N ASP A 176 23.52 -1.38 15.42
CA ASP A 176 24.07 -1.81 14.13
C ASP A 176 23.91 -0.70 13.06
N PRO A 177 24.80 0.32 13.07
CA PRO A 177 24.81 1.35 12.04
C PRO A 177 25.23 0.81 10.66
N ASN A 178 25.94 -0.32 10.61
CA ASN A 178 26.45 -0.91 9.36
C ASN A 178 25.29 -1.38 8.48
N ARG A 179 24.21 -1.94 9.05
CA ARG A 179 23.03 -2.34 8.27
C ARG A 179 22.40 -1.19 7.50
N MET A 180 22.31 -0.01 8.12
CA MET A 180 21.79 1.18 7.44
C MET A 180 22.78 1.73 6.40
N ALA A 181 24.07 1.80 6.75
CA ALA A 181 25.13 2.21 5.84
C ALA A 181 25.18 1.32 4.59
N MET A 182 25.02 0.01 4.77
CA MET A 182 24.96 -0.98 3.69
C MET A 182 23.79 -0.71 2.74
N ARG A 183 22.61 -0.31 3.23
CA ARG A 183 21.46 0.01 2.36
C ARG A 183 21.75 1.21 1.46
N ALA A 184 22.35 2.26 2.03
CA ALA A 184 22.74 3.45 1.26
C ALA A 184 23.80 3.08 0.22
N TRP A 185 24.81 2.31 0.61
CA TRP A 185 25.86 1.87 -0.30
C TRP A 185 25.33 0.97 -1.42
N VAL A 186 24.43 0.01 -1.12
CA VAL A 186 23.78 -0.81 -2.16
C VAL A 186 23.02 0.07 -3.15
N ALA A 187 22.30 1.09 -2.68
CA ALA A 187 21.62 2.02 -3.59
C ALA A 187 22.61 2.76 -4.52
N GLN A 188 23.74 3.21 -3.97
CA GLN A 188 24.81 3.85 -4.73
C GLN A 188 25.42 2.90 -5.77
N ALA A 189 25.77 1.68 -5.36
CA ALA A 189 26.41 0.69 -6.21
C ALA A 189 25.51 0.28 -7.39
N MET A 190 24.20 0.11 -7.13
CA MET A 190 23.23 -0.17 -8.19
C MET A 190 23.13 0.97 -9.19
N ALA A 191 23.07 2.22 -8.74
CA ALA A 191 23.02 3.35 -9.66
C ALA A 191 24.32 3.56 -10.43
N ALA A 192 25.47 3.40 -9.79
CA ALA A 192 26.77 3.51 -10.47
C ALA A 192 26.92 2.47 -11.59
N THR A 193 26.39 1.26 -11.38
CA THR A 193 26.49 0.15 -12.34
C THR A 193 25.44 0.24 -13.45
N HIS A 194 24.19 0.60 -13.11
CA HIS A 194 23.05 0.44 -14.03
C HIS A 194 22.44 1.77 -14.52
N CYS A 195 22.71 2.90 -13.86
CA CYS A 195 22.13 4.19 -14.24
C CYS A 195 23.08 5.07 -15.07
N ARG A 196 24.39 4.79 -15.12
CA ARG A 196 25.40 5.78 -15.55
C ARG A 196 25.11 6.48 -16.89
N ALA A 197 24.59 5.74 -17.88
CA ALA A 197 24.20 6.30 -19.18
C ALA A 197 22.79 6.94 -19.23
N SER A 198 21.92 6.59 -18.28
CA SER A 198 20.48 6.93 -18.28
C SER A 198 20.07 7.94 -17.19
N LEU A 199 20.98 8.30 -16.27
CA LEU A 199 20.71 9.20 -15.12
C LEU A 199 20.01 10.51 -15.51
N GLY A 200 20.36 11.08 -16.66
CA GLY A 200 19.74 12.33 -17.14
C GLY A 200 18.31 12.18 -17.67
N ARG A 201 17.87 10.97 -18.02
CA ARG A 201 16.55 10.69 -18.61
C ARG A 201 15.53 10.19 -17.59
N LEU A 202 16.00 9.63 -16.48
CA LEU A 202 15.11 9.04 -15.47
C LEU A 202 14.39 10.15 -14.69
N PRO A 203 13.10 9.95 -14.34
CA PRO A 203 12.36 10.91 -13.55
C PRO A 203 12.99 11.03 -12.16
N LYS A 204 13.21 12.27 -11.74
CA LYS A 204 13.71 12.59 -10.40
C LYS A 204 12.66 13.41 -9.66
N LEU A 205 12.45 13.05 -8.40
CA LEU A 205 11.61 13.78 -7.48
C LEU A 205 12.31 15.07 -7.05
N ASP A 206 11.62 16.19 -7.24
CA ASP A 206 11.92 17.46 -6.61
C ASP A 206 10.66 17.91 -5.86
N ASN A 207 10.71 17.98 -4.54
CA ASN A 207 9.58 18.42 -3.73
C ASN A 207 9.66 19.89 -3.27
N ARG A 208 10.70 20.62 -3.67
CA ARG A 208 10.79 22.08 -3.45
C ARG A 208 9.73 22.83 -4.24
N VAL A 209 9.36 22.30 -5.41
CA VAL A 209 8.36 22.87 -6.31
C VAL A 209 6.90 22.58 -5.90
N HIS A 210 6.66 21.73 -4.89
CA HIS A 210 5.29 21.46 -4.43
C HIS A 210 4.77 22.56 -3.51
N HIS A 211 3.50 22.92 -3.66
CA HIS A 211 2.81 23.76 -2.69
C HIS A 211 2.76 23.05 -1.32
N THR A 212 2.98 23.79 -0.23
CA THR A 212 3.10 23.21 1.13
C THR A 212 1.89 22.37 1.51
N GLN A 213 0.67 22.84 1.24
CA GLN A 213 -0.55 22.09 1.56
C GLN A 213 -0.62 20.75 0.79
N SER A 214 -0.28 20.78 -0.50
CA SER A 214 -0.28 19.59 -1.34
C SER A 214 0.78 18.59 -0.89
N LEU A 215 1.99 19.07 -0.59
CA LEU A 215 3.08 18.25 -0.10
C LEU A 215 2.75 17.62 1.25
N THR A 216 2.11 18.35 2.17
CA THR A 216 1.63 17.81 3.45
C THR A 216 0.68 16.65 3.25
N THR A 217 -0.35 16.81 2.40
CA THR A 217 -1.31 15.73 2.14
C THR A 217 -0.64 14.51 1.50
N LEU A 218 0.17 14.72 0.46
CA LEU A 218 0.91 13.64 -0.20
C LEU A 218 1.82 12.90 0.80
N SER A 219 2.53 13.65 1.64
CA SER A 219 3.45 13.08 2.63
C SER A 219 2.72 12.30 3.72
N ILE A 220 1.55 12.78 4.17
CA ILE A 220 0.70 12.05 5.13
C ILE A 220 0.21 10.74 4.52
N LEU A 221 -0.24 10.75 3.26
CA LEU A 221 -0.71 9.54 2.56
C LEU A 221 0.39 8.48 2.47
N VAL A 222 1.62 8.89 2.12
CA VAL A 222 2.79 8.00 2.08
C VAL A 222 3.15 7.51 3.47
N ARG A 223 3.21 8.40 4.46
CA ARG A 223 3.55 8.06 5.85
C ARG A 223 2.59 7.01 6.43
N GLN A 224 1.29 7.21 6.25
CA GLN A 224 0.28 6.28 6.75
C GLN A 224 0.40 4.90 6.08
N ALA A 225 0.59 4.88 4.75
CA ALA A 225 0.80 3.63 4.02
C ALA A 225 2.05 2.88 4.50
N HIS A 226 3.14 3.62 4.73
CA HIS A 226 4.40 3.09 5.25
C HIS A 226 4.27 2.52 6.67
N GLN A 227 3.62 3.25 7.57
CA GLN A 227 3.35 2.79 8.95
C GLN A 227 2.47 1.54 8.97
N LEU A 228 1.41 1.50 8.16
CA LEU A 228 0.54 0.33 8.04
C LEU A 228 1.31 -0.90 7.54
N ASP A 229 2.18 -0.73 6.55
CA ASP A 229 3.02 -1.82 6.08
C ASP A 229 4.04 -2.26 7.13
N ALA A 230 4.59 -1.33 7.92
CA ALA A 230 5.51 -1.64 9.02
C ALA A 230 4.84 -2.46 10.15
N LEU A 231 3.53 -2.29 10.36
CA LEU A 231 2.76 -3.03 11.36
C LEU A 231 2.35 -4.44 10.92
N LYS A 232 2.49 -4.79 9.64
CA LYS A 232 2.19 -6.14 9.17
C LYS A 232 3.10 -7.16 9.87
N PRO A 233 2.55 -8.31 10.29
CA PRO A 233 3.37 -9.37 10.88
C PRO A 233 4.42 -9.83 9.87
N GLN A 234 5.66 -9.99 10.35
CA GLN A 234 6.76 -10.55 9.56
C GLN A 234 6.70 -12.07 9.51
N THR A 235 6.01 -12.69 10.46
CA THR A 235 5.87 -14.14 10.58
C THR A 235 4.45 -14.48 10.99
N THR A 236 3.85 -15.42 10.29
CA THR A 236 2.50 -15.92 10.58
C THR A 236 2.56 -17.44 10.69
N LYS A 237 2.16 -17.98 11.84
CA LYS A 237 1.98 -19.43 11.99
C LYS A 237 0.72 -19.83 11.20
N ASN A 238 0.87 -20.82 10.33
CA ASN A 238 -0.22 -21.33 9.50
C ASN A 238 -0.87 -22.50 10.23
N ASP A 239 -2.19 -22.45 10.44
CA ASP A 239 -2.92 -23.56 11.03
C ASP A 239 -3.15 -24.61 9.93
N VAL A 240 -2.45 -25.73 10.02
CA VAL A 240 -2.48 -26.84 9.04
C VAL A 240 -2.82 -28.15 9.72
N GLU A 241 -3.37 -29.09 8.93
CA GLU A 241 -3.57 -30.47 9.37
C GLU A 241 -2.21 -31.12 9.71
N HIS A 242 -2.21 -32.03 10.68
CA HIS A 242 -0.98 -32.71 11.14
C HIS A 242 -0.42 -33.67 10.09
N ASP A 243 -1.30 -34.26 9.28
CA ASP A 243 -0.93 -35.16 8.20
C ASP A 243 -0.48 -34.34 6.99
N PHE A 244 0.65 -34.76 6.40
CA PHE A 244 1.17 -34.17 5.17
C PHE A 244 1.60 -35.25 4.20
N LYS A 245 1.55 -34.92 2.91
CA LYS A 245 1.98 -35.82 1.83
C LYS A 245 3.01 -35.13 0.95
N MET A 246 3.97 -35.91 0.46
CA MET A 246 4.91 -35.46 -0.56
C MET A 246 4.47 -36.03 -1.91
N GLU A 247 4.32 -35.18 -2.93
CA GLU A 247 4.08 -35.58 -4.31
C GLU A 247 5.01 -34.78 -5.23
N ASP A 248 5.81 -35.46 -6.06
CA ASP A 248 6.73 -34.84 -7.03
C ASP A 248 7.64 -33.72 -6.45
N GLY A 249 8.17 -33.93 -5.24
CA GLY A 249 9.01 -32.94 -4.56
C GLY A 249 8.26 -31.76 -3.95
N LYS A 250 6.92 -31.80 -3.94
CA LYS A 250 6.05 -30.80 -3.36
C LYS A 250 5.36 -31.34 -2.12
N LEU A 251 5.26 -30.49 -1.11
CA LEU A 251 4.55 -30.79 0.12
C LEU A 251 3.09 -30.36 -0.03
N LEU A 252 2.16 -31.31 0.04
CA LEU A 252 0.72 -31.07 0.07
C LEU A 252 0.28 -30.82 1.51
N VAL A 253 -0.38 -29.69 1.70
CA VAL A 253 -0.85 -29.22 3.01
C VAL A 253 -2.27 -28.70 2.90
N LYS A 254 -3.03 -28.89 3.96
CA LYS A 254 -4.40 -28.39 4.08
C LYS A 254 -4.53 -27.53 5.32
N ASN A 255 -4.98 -26.29 5.15
CA ASN A 255 -5.17 -25.35 6.23
C ASN A 255 -6.48 -25.63 7.00
N THR A 256 -6.40 -25.75 8.32
CA THR A 256 -7.58 -25.94 9.18
C THR A 256 -8.33 -24.64 9.44
N ARG A 257 -7.65 -23.49 9.31
CA ARG A 257 -8.27 -22.15 9.39
C ARG A 257 -7.95 -21.34 8.15
N TYR A 258 -8.96 -20.71 7.59
CA TYR A 258 -8.81 -19.89 6.38
C TYR A 258 -8.00 -18.61 6.64
N LYS A 259 -8.16 -17.97 7.81
CA LYS A 259 -7.46 -16.72 8.17
C LYS A 259 -5.93 -16.87 8.14
N THR A 260 -5.42 -18.09 8.36
CA THR A 260 -3.98 -18.42 8.36
C THR A 260 -3.60 -19.27 7.15
N ARG A 261 -4.42 -19.26 6.09
CA ARG A 261 -4.16 -20.03 4.87
C ARG A 261 -2.89 -19.59 4.16
N LEU A 262 -2.25 -20.55 3.51
CA LEU A 262 -1.11 -20.29 2.63
C LEU A 262 -1.57 -19.58 1.36
N GLN A 263 -0.79 -18.60 0.92
CA GLN A 263 -1.03 -17.88 -0.33
C GLN A 263 0.24 -17.82 -1.16
N ALA A 264 0.10 -18.00 -2.47
CA ALA A 264 1.19 -17.77 -3.39
C ALA A 264 1.59 -16.30 -3.33
N SER A 265 2.85 -16.04 -3.01
CA SER A 265 3.33 -14.67 -2.80
C SER A 265 4.76 -14.54 -3.27
N PRO A 266 5.09 -13.49 -4.05
CA PRO A 266 6.46 -13.21 -4.44
C PRO A 266 7.27 -12.62 -3.27
N THR A 267 6.60 -12.16 -2.21
CA THR A 267 7.21 -11.46 -1.06
C THR A 267 7.41 -12.35 0.16
N GLN A 268 6.88 -13.58 0.15
CA GLN A 268 6.91 -14.50 1.27
C GLN A 268 7.62 -15.80 0.93
N VAL A 269 8.19 -16.42 1.94
CA VAL A 269 8.70 -17.80 1.92
C VAL A 269 8.03 -18.59 3.03
N VAL A 270 8.07 -19.91 2.95
CA VAL A 270 7.49 -20.79 3.96
C VAL A 270 8.60 -21.57 4.63
N HIS A 271 8.59 -21.57 5.95
CA HIS A 271 9.41 -22.45 6.77
C HIS A 271 8.56 -23.63 7.21
N VAL A 272 9.01 -24.82 6.84
CA VAL A 272 8.43 -26.09 7.28
C VAL A 272 9.36 -26.70 8.31
N GLU A 273 8.89 -26.79 9.55
CA GLU A 273 9.58 -27.44 10.66
C GLU A 273 9.01 -28.85 10.84
N THR A 274 9.89 -29.84 10.95
CA THR A 274 9.56 -31.23 11.30
C THR A 274 10.48 -31.76 12.39
N VAL A 275 10.04 -32.79 13.10
CA VAL A 275 10.86 -33.51 14.08
C VAL A 275 11.25 -34.86 13.52
N CYS A 276 12.55 -35.09 13.35
CA CYS A 276 13.10 -36.38 12.91
C CYS A 276 14.11 -36.88 13.96
N GLN A 277 13.88 -38.07 14.51
CA GLN A 277 14.73 -38.67 15.56
C GLN A 277 14.99 -37.73 16.76
N GLY A 278 13.97 -36.98 17.18
CA GLY A 278 14.06 -36.02 18.29
C GLY A 278 14.80 -34.71 17.96
N ARG A 279 15.29 -34.51 16.73
CA ARG A 279 15.88 -33.25 16.26
C ARG A 279 14.91 -32.48 15.37
N ARG A 280 14.86 -31.16 15.55
CA ARG A 280 14.07 -30.25 14.72
C ARG A 280 14.84 -29.91 13.44
N THR A 281 14.19 -30.08 12.29
CA THR A 281 14.71 -29.73 10.98
C THR A 281 13.81 -28.68 10.34
N ILE A 282 14.40 -27.63 9.77
CA ILE A 282 13.68 -26.53 9.12
C ILE A 282 14.03 -26.51 7.64
N HIS A 283 13.01 -26.54 6.79
CA HIS A 283 13.11 -26.47 5.34
C HIS A 283 12.47 -25.16 4.83
N GLU A 284 13.19 -24.40 4.02
CA GLU A 284 12.65 -23.22 3.31
C GLU A 284 12.01 -23.67 1.99
N GLY A 285 10.78 -23.24 1.75
CA GLY A 285 10.03 -23.49 0.52
C GLY A 285 9.23 -22.27 0.07
N ARG A 286 8.49 -22.43 -1.03
CA ARG A 286 7.56 -21.43 -1.56
C ARG A 286 6.19 -22.04 -1.78
N VAL A 287 5.14 -21.27 -1.52
CA VAL A 287 3.78 -21.71 -1.84
C VAL A 287 3.65 -21.77 -3.37
N GLY A 288 3.28 -22.94 -3.88
CA GLY A 288 2.95 -23.19 -5.27
C GLY A 288 1.47 -22.97 -5.53
N ARG A 289 0.76 -24.01 -5.99
CA ARG A 289 -0.68 -23.97 -6.27
C ARG A 289 -1.48 -23.89 -4.98
N VAL A 290 -2.50 -23.03 -4.95
CA VAL A 290 -3.47 -22.89 -3.86
C VAL A 290 -4.88 -23.07 -4.43
N ARG A 291 -5.72 -23.86 -3.76
CA ARG A 291 -7.14 -24.01 -4.08
C ARG A 291 -7.94 -24.18 -2.79
N GLY A 292 -8.72 -23.16 -2.43
CA GLY A 292 -9.45 -23.11 -1.16
C GLY A 292 -8.52 -23.25 0.05
N HIS A 293 -8.67 -24.35 0.78
CA HIS A 293 -7.84 -24.70 1.95
C HIS A 293 -6.61 -25.54 1.62
N ALA A 294 -6.52 -26.08 0.41
CA ALA A 294 -5.39 -26.89 -0.02
C ALA A 294 -4.32 -26.02 -0.66
N ALA A 295 -3.05 -26.29 -0.33
CA ALA A 295 -1.90 -25.65 -0.94
C ALA A 295 -0.77 -26.66 -1.15
N THR A 296 0.09 -26.36 -2.12
CA THR A 296 1.37 -27.05 -2.32
C THR A 296 2.50 -26.13 -1.90
N ILE A 297 3.55 -26.69 -1.30
CA ILE A 297 4.78 -25.97 -0.99
C ILE A 297 5.91 -26.63 -1.77
N ASP A 298 6.52 -25.87 -2.68
CA ASP A 298 7.70 -26.26 -3.41
C ASP A 298 8.92 -26.16 -2.49
N VAL A 299 9.53 -27.30 -2.18
CA VAL A 299 10.69 -27.43 -1.28
C VAL A 299 11.86 -28.04 -2.04
N LYS A 300 13.09 -27.62 -1.72
CA LYS A 300 14.29 -28.10 -2.44
C LYS A 300 14.66 -29.54 -2.12
N THR A 301 14.19 -30.05 -0.99
CA THR A 301 14.54 -31.36 -0.45
C THR A 301 13.29 -32.03 0.07
N ASN A 302 13.20 -33.35 -0.07
CA ASN A 302 12.11 -34.11 0.53
C ASN A 302 12.09 -33.90 2.05
N ILE A 303 10.89 -33.69 2.58
CA ILE A 303 10.66 -33.46 4.00
C ILE A 303 10.41 -34.80 4.68
N VAL A 304 11.11 -35.05 5.78
CA VAL A 304 11.04 -36.29 6.57
C VAL A 304 10.81 -35.90 8.03
N GLY A 305 10.10 -36.75 8.78
CA GLY A 305 9.81 -36.54 10.21
C GLY A 305 8.32 -36.53 10.52
N GLN A 306 7.99 -36.20 11.77
CA GLN A 306 6.63 -36.05 12.29
C GLN A 306 6.42 -34.60 12.79
N ASP A 307 5.22 -34.28 13.27
CA ASP A 307 4.86 -32.99 13.87
C ASP A 307 5.16 -31.77 12.99
N ILE A 308 4.54 -31.73 11.82
CA ILE A 308 4.72 -30.61 10.90
C ILE A 308 4.21 -29.29 11.48
N SER A 309 5.06 -28.26 11.43
CA SER A 309 4.71 -26.89 11.77
C SER A 309 5.09 -25.98 10.63
N ILE A 310 4.15 -25.15 10.18
CA ILE A 310 4.32 -24.30 9.01
C ILE A 310 4.22 -22.84 9.42
N THR A 311 5.24 -22.07 9.03
CA THR A 311 5.30 -20.63 9.28
C THR A 311 5.60 -19.90 8.00
N THR A 312 4.72 -18.97 7.63
CA THR A 312 4.97 -18.02 6.54
C THR A 312 5.86 -16.89 7.07
N VAL A 313 6.95 -16.61 6.35
CA VAL A 313 7.92 -15.56 6.67
C VAL A 313 7.91 -14.51 5.56
N GLY A 314 7.78 -13.25 5.95
CA GLY A 314 7.60 -12.09 5.09
C GLY A 314 6.21 -11.47 5.27
N LYS A 315 6.12 -10.17 4.99
CA LYS A 315 4.86 -9.42 5.06
C LYS A 315 3.91 -9.83 3.94
N ASP A 316 2.61 -9.76 4.25
CA ASP A 316 1.56 -9.92 3.25
C ASP A 316 1.70 -8.88 2.13
N PRO A 317 1.54 -9.30 0.86
CA PRO A 317 1.64 -8.40 -0.27
C PRO A 317 0.58 -7.31 -0.19
N ALA A 318 0.86 -6.16 -0.80
CA ALA A 318 -0.11 -5.07 -0.89
C ALA A 318 -1.37 -5.52 -1.65
N THR A 319 -2.54 -5.10 -1.19
CA THR A 319 -3.82 -5.30 -1.90
C THR A 319 -3.84 -4.48 -3.20
N ASN A 320 -4.81 -4.75 -4.09
CA ASN A 320 -4.94 -3.98 -5.35
C ASN A 320 -5.17 -2.48 -5.07
N ALA A 321 -6.01 -2.14 -4.09
CA ALA A 321 -6.24 -0.75 -3.69
C ALA A 321 -4.96 -0.09 -3.16
N GLN A 322 -4.18 -0.80 -2.32
CA GLN A 322 -2.92 -0.27 -1.79
C GLN A 322 -1.87 -0.04 -2.88
N ARG A 323 -1.74 -0.97 -3.84
CA ARG A 323 -0.84 -0.83 -5.00
C ARG A 323 -1.26 0.33 -5.90
N ALA A 324 -2.55 0.41 -6.24
CA ALA A 324 -3.09 1.51 -7.03
C ALA A 324 -2.88 2.87 -6.34
N ARG A 325 -3.15 2.96 -5.03
CA ARG A 325 -2.89 4.17 -4.23
C ARG A 325 -1.42 4.55 -4.27
N GLN A 326 -0.51 3.60 -4.05
CA GLN A 326 0.93 3.85 -4.06
C GLN A 326 1.37 4.43 -5.41
N GLU A 327 0.91 3.83 -6.52
CA GLU A 327 1.22 4.30 -7.87
C GLU A 327 0.68 5.72 -8.12
N ILE A 328 -0.59 5.98 -7.80
CA ILE A 328 -1.22 7.30 -7.99
C ILE A 328 -0.49 8.37 -7.16
N VAL A 329 -0.21 8.09 -5.89
CA VAL A 329 0.49 9.03 -5.00
C VAL A 329 1.93 9.24 -5.44
N TRP A 330 2.63 8.19 -5.90
CA TRP A 330 3.99 8.31 -6.45
C TRP A 330 4.00 9.21 -7.70
N ARG A 331 3.06 9.02 -8.63
CA ARG A 331 2.92 9.87 -9.82
C ARG A 331 2.59 11.32 -9.46
N ALA A 332 1.78 11.55 -8.43
CA ALA A 332 1.49 12.89 -7.92
C ALA A 332 2.72 13.55 -7.28
N PHE A 333 3.52 12.81 -6.52
CA PHE A 333 4.82 13.27 -6.00
C PHE A 333 5.78 13.69 -7.12
N HIS A 334 5.76 12.97 -8.23
CA HIS A 334 6.55 13.28 -9.43
C HIS A 334 5.88 14.30 -10.37
N ARG A 335 4.75 14.90 -9.95
CA ARG A 335 3.98 15.88 -10.74
C ARG A 335 3.54 15.38 -12.12
N GLN A 336 3.44 14.05 -12.30
CA GLN A 336 2.96 13.43 -13.53
C GLN A 336 1.44 13.41 -13.63
N ILE A 337 0.77 13.50 -12.48
CA ILE A 337 -0.66 13.71 -12.35
C ILE A 337 -0.91 14.75 -11.27
N SER A 338 -2.10 15.34 -11.30
CA SER A 338 -2.57 16.24 -10.26
C SER A 338 -3.78 15.64 -9.55
N LEU A 339 -3.84 15.77 -8.23
CA LEU A 339 -4.96 15.29 -7.41
C LEU A 339 -6.03 16.36 -7.17
N ASP A 340 -5.77 17.60 -7.55
CA ASP A 340 -6.69 18.73 -7.41
C ASP A 340 -7.98 18.56 -8.23
N CYS A 341 -7.87 17.97 -9.42
CA CYS A 341 -8.99 17.76 -10.34
C CYS A 341 -9.81 16.51 -10.02
N LEU A 342 -9.50 15.79 -8.94
CA LEU A 342 -10.23 14.59 -8.57
C LEU A 342 -11.54 14.92 -7.86
N PRO A 343 -12.65 14.24 -8.20
CA PRO A 343 -13.93 14.48 -7.55
C PRO A 343 -13.79 14.28 -6.05
N PHE A 344 -14.33 15.23 -5.27
CA PHE A 344 -14.35 15.21 -3.81
C PHE A 344 -12.98 15.27 -3.10
N PHE A 345 -11.85 15.26 -3.81
CA PHE A 345 -10.54 15.13 -3.18
C PHE A 345 -10.24 16.27 -2.22
N SER A 346 -10.43 17.54 -2.63
CA SER A 346 -10.24 18.70 -1.75
C SER A 346 -11.32 18.84 -0.66
N LYS A 347 -12.41 18.06 -0.73
CA LYS A 347 -13.41 17.97 0.36
C LYS A 347 -12.99 16.95 1.41
N ILE A 348 -12.30 15.88 1.01
CA ILE A 348 -11.84 14.79 1.89
C ILE A 348 -10.48 15.11 2.53
N TRP A 349 -9.57 15.69 1.77
CA TRP A 349 -8.23 16.07 2.23
C TRP A 349 -8.04 17.59 2.20
N SER A 350 -7.24 18.11 3.12
CA SER A 350 -6.76 19.48 3.07
C SER A 350 -5.84 19.67 1.86
N TYR A 351 -6.41 20.08 0.73
CA TYR A 351 -5.70 20.27 -0.52
C TYR A 351 -6.13 21.59 -1.15
N PRO A 352 -5.30 22.24 -1.99
CA PRO A 352 -5.71 23.44 -2.70
C PRO A 352 -7.05 23.22 -3.42
N LYS A 353 -7.99 24.16 -3.23
CA LYS A 353 -9.30 24.08 -3.85
C LYS A 353 -9.14 24.16 -5.37
N SER A 354 -9.80 23.26 -6.07
CA SER A 354 -9.97 23.32 -7.52
C SER A 354 -11.45 23.20 -7.87
N SER A 355 -11.87 23.93 -8.89
CA SER A 355 -13.22 23.81 -9.45
C SER A 355 -13.31 22.50 -10.23
N VAL A 356 -13.90 21.49 -9.62
CA VAL A 356 -14.18 20.21 -10.28
C VAL A 356 -15.64 20.19 -10.74
N ASN A 357 -15.84 20.12 -12.04
CA ASN A 357 -17.18 19.91 -12.61
C ASN A 357 -17.57 18.44 -12.41
N LEU A 358 -18.49 18.19 -11.48
CA LEU A 358 -19.03 16.85 -11.26
C LEU A 358 -20.03 16.49 -12.36
N PRO A 359 -20.13 15.22 -12.77
CA PRO A 359 -21.18 14.79 -13.69
C PRO A 359 -22.58 15.04 -13.10
N PRO A 360 -23.59 15.34 -13.93
CA PRO A 360 -24.95 15.58 -13.45
C PRO A 360 -25.56 14.33 -12.81
N LEU A 361 -26.42 14.52 -11.81
CA LEU A 361 -27.27 13.47 -11.26
C LEU A 361 -28.67 13.52 -11.88
N PRO A 362 -29.36 12.37 -12.02
CA PRO A 362 -30.78 12.35 -12.32
C PRO A 362 -31.58 13.02 -11.19
N PRO A 363 -32.81 13.50 -11.47
CA PRO A 363 -33.70 14.06 -10.45
C PRO A 363 -33.88 13.11 -9.26
N ALA A 364 -33.99 13.69 -8.06
CA ALA A 364 -34.19 12.91 -6.84
C ALA A 364 -35.54 12.15 -6.89
N PRO A 365 -35.55 10.80 -6.79
CA PRO A 365 -36.79 10.04 -6.77
C PRO A 365 -37.44 10.04 -5.38
N SER A 366 -38.73 9.70 -5.33
CA SER A 366 -39.40 9.37 -4.07
C SER A 366 -38.87 8.06 -3.48
N ILE A 367 -38.87 7.94 -2.15
CA ILE A 367 -38.50 6.69 -1.48
C ILE A 367 -39.50 5.59 -1.87
N ASP A 368 -39.00 4.53 -2.51
CA ASP A 368 -39.73 3.29 -2.78
C ASP A 368 -39.17 2.17 -1.90
N TYR A 369 -39.84 1.91 -0.78
CA TYR A 369 -39.45 0.85 0.15
C TYR A 369 -40.67 0.33 0.92
N SER A 370 -40.86 -0.99 0.90
CA SER A 370 -42.08 -1.64 1.43
C SER A 370 -42.12 -1.79 2.96
N ARG A 371 -40.98 -1.66 3.64
CA ARG A 371 -40.87 -1.85 5.09
C ARG A 371 -40.86 -0.49 5.81
N PRO A 372 -41.33 -0.43 7.07
CA PRO A 372 -41.34 0.83 7.82
C PRO A 372 -39.92 1.38 8.02
N LEU A 373 -39.79 2.70 7.84
CA LEU A 373 -38.56 3.46 8.05
C LEU A 373 -38.80 4.51 9.15
N ASN A 374 -37.85 4.64 10.07
CA ASN A 374 -37.88 5.73 11.04
C ASN A 374 -37.39 7.05 10.41
N ASP A 375 -37.59 8.17 11.10
CA ASP A 375 -37.31 9.50 10.53
C ASP A 375 -35.82 9.73 10.27
N SER A 376 -34.94 9.16 11.10
CA SER A 376 -33.49 9.23 10.86
C SER A 376 -33.07 8.47 9.60
N GLN A 377 -33.70 7.32 9.33
CA GLN A 377 -33.46 6.52 8.12
C GLN A 377 -34.00 7.25 6.89
N LYS A 378 -35.20 7.84 6.96
CA LYS A 378 -35.75 8.66 5.86
C LYS A 378 -34.83 9.81 5.51
N THR A 379 -34.39 10.57 6.52
CA THR A 379 -33.44 11.69 6.34
C THR A 379 -32.15 11.23 5.66
N ALA A 380 -31.60 10.08 6.08
CA ALA A 380 -30.41 9.51 5.47
C ALA A 380 -30.65 9.08 4.00
N ILE A 381 -31.80 8.48 3.71
CA ILE A 381 -32.18 8.08 2.35
C ILE A 381 -32.37 9.32 1.48
N ASP A 382 -33.08 10.35 1.93
CA ASP A 382 -33.29 11.59 1.20
C ASP A 382 -31.96 12.27 0.84
N ALA A 383 -30.98 12.28 1.74
CA ALA A 383 -29.64 12.77 1.45
C ALA A 383 -28.92 11.94 0.35
N ILE A 384 -29.10 10.60 0.35
CA ILE A 384 -28.56 9.72 -0.71
C ILE A 384 -29.28 9.97 -2.05
N LEU A 385 -30.60 10.20 -2.03
CA LEU A 385 -31.41 10.38 -3.24
C LEU A 385 -31.26 11.78 -3.85
N SER A 386 -30.98 12.79 -3.03
CA SER A 386 -30.90 14.20 -3.43
C SER A 386 -29.95 14.45 -4.61
N ASP A 387 -30.39 15.25 -5.56
CA ASP A 387 -29.62 15.75 -6.70
C ASP A 387 -29.02 17.14 -6.46
N ALA A 388 -29.08 17.66 -5.23
CA ALA A 388 -28.41 18.90 -4.82
C ALA A 388 -26.89 18.74 -4.74
N ASP A 389 -26.15 19.82 -5.00
CA ASP A 389 -24.68 19.81 -5.02
C ASP A 389 -24.04 19.63 -3.64
N GLU A 390 -24.68 20.12 -2.58
CA GLU A 390 -24.28 19.86 -1.19
C GLU A 390 -24.36 18.38 -0.81
N ASN A 391 -25.31 17.64 -1.39
CA ASN A 391 -25.54 16.22 -1.13
C ASN A 391 -24.79 15.30 -2.10
N ARG A 392 -23.83 15.80 -2.88
CA ARG A 392 -22.95 14.98 -3.74
C ARG A 392 -21.93 14.15 -2.93
N LEU A 393 -21.58 14.61 -1.73
CA LEU A 393 -20.70 13.93 -0.78
C LEU A 393 -21.44 13.79 0.55
N VAL A 394 -21.86 12.58 0.90
CA VAL A 394 -22.71 12.33 2.08
C VAL A 394 -21.98 11.44 3.06
N MET A 395 -22.09 11.74 4.36
CA MET A 395 -21.61 10.88 5.44
C MET A 395 -22.78 10.55 6.38
N ILE A 396 -23.04 9.27 6.56
CA ILE A 396 -24.10 8.75 7.43
C ILE A 396 -23.44 7.97 8.57
N HIS A 397 -23.70 8.42 9.80
CA HIS A 397 -23.30 7.70 10.99
C HIS A 397 -24.38 6.70 11.39
N GLY A 398 -24.04 5.42 11.46
CA GLY A 398 -24.95 4.36 11.86
C GLY A 398 -24.36 3.45 12.95
N PRO A 399 -24.71 3.69 14.24
CA PRO A 399 -24.40 2.80 15.35
C PRO A 399 -24.86 1.33 15.14
N PRO A 400 -24.41 0.37 15.96
CA PRO A 400 -24.83 -1.02 15.81
C PRO A 400 -26.35 -1.16 15.91
N GLY A 401 -26.96 -1.94 15.01
CA GLY A 401 -28.40 -2.22 15.03
C GLY A 401 -29.32 -1.13 14.45
N THR A 402 -28.81 0.02 13.98
CA THR A 402 -29.66 1.13 13.47
C THR A 402 -30.20 0.93 12.05
N GLY A 403 -29.88 -0.21 11.41
CA GLY A 403 -30.39 -0.54 10.09
C GLY A 403 -29.66 0.17 8.93
N LYS A 404 -28.34 0.34 9.01
CA LYS A 404 -27.50 0.85 7.88
C LYS A 404 -27.83 0.16 6.55
N THR A 405 -27.88 -1.17 6.55
CA THR A 405 -28.20 -1.95 5.35
C THR A 405 -29.63 -1.74 4.86
N THR A 406 -30.58 -1.42 5.75
CA THR A 406 -31.94 -0.99 5.39
C THR A 406 -31.90 0.32 4.61
N VAL A 407 -31.16 1.34 5.09
CA VAL A 407 -30.96 2.61 4.39
C VAL A 407 -30.36 2.41 3.00
N ILE A 408 -29.31 1.58 2.89
CA ILE A 408 -28.70 1.22 1.59
C ILE A 408 -29.74 0.60 0.66
N SER A 409 -30.47 -0.43 1.14
CA SER A 409 -31.43 -1.16 0.31
C SER A 409 -32.58 -0.28 -0.18
N ALA A 410 -33.09 0.62 0.66
CA ALA A 410 -34.15 1.56 0.31
C ALA A 410 -33.68 2.58 -0.75
N ALA A 411 -32.49 3.15 -0.56
CA ALA A 411 -31.92 4.10 -1.51
C ALA A 411 -31.63 3.44 -2.87
N VAL A 412 -31.05 2.24 -2.87
CA VAL A 412 -30.75 1.49 -4.11
C VAL A 412 -32.03 1.15 -4.87
N ASN A 413 -33.05 0.62 -4.20
CA ASN A 413 -34.33 0.31 -4.84
C ASN A 413 -34.97 1.54 -5.46
N SER A 414 -35.01 2.65 -4.72
CA SER A 414 -35.57 3.93 -5.18
C SER A 414 -34.83 4.47 -6.41
N MET A 415 -33.50 4.50 -6.38
CA MET A 415 -32.69 4.97 -7.50
C MET A 415 -32.80 4.06 -8.74
N SER A 416 -32.74 2.74 -8.55
CA SER A 416 -32.75 1.77 -9.64
C SER A 416 -34.11 1.72 -10.33
N LYS A 417 -35.22 1.86 -9.59
CA LYS A 417 -36.56 1.92 -10.18
C LYS A 417 -36.80 3.21 -10.96
N ALA A 418 -36.33 4.34 -10.45
CA ALA A 418 -36.50 5.63 -11.11
C ALA A 418 -35.58 5.81 -12.32
N CYS A 419 -34.38 5.23 -12.29
CA CYS A 419 -33.41 5.31 -13.38
C CYS A 419 -32.68 3.96 -13.53
N PRO A 420 -33.24 3.01 -14.30
CA PRO A 420 -32.67 1.67 -14.46
C PRO A 420 -31.22 1.64 -14.99
N ASP A 421 -30.84 2.63 -15.79
CA ASP A 421 -29.49 2.75 -16.36
C ASP A 421 -28.47 3.41 -15.42
N ARG A 422 -28.91 3.93 -14.27
CA ARG A 422 -28.02 4.55 -13.28
C ARG A 422 -27.11 3.49 -12.65
N GLY A 423 -25.81 3.61 -12.88
CA GLY A 423 -24.86 2.70 -12.26
C GLY A 423 -24.59 3.05 -10.80
N ILE A 424 -24.82 2.06 -9.92
CA ILE A 424 -24.71 2.18 -8.46
C ILE A 424 -23.72 1.12 -7.97
N TRP A 425 -22.71 1.55 -7.23
CA TRP A 425 -21.65 0.69 -6.71
C TRP A 425 -21.69 0.67 -5.19
N LEU A 426 -21.89 -0.51 -4.63
CA LEU A 426 -21.96 -0.75 -3.20
C LEU A 426 -20.66 -1.42 -2.77
N LEU A 427 -19.87 -0.68 -1.99
CA LEU A 427 -18.53 -1.08 -1.57
C LEU A 427 -18.50 -1.34 -0.08
N ALA A 428 -17.62 -2.26 0.35
CA ALA A 428 -17.25 -2.38 1.75
C ALA A 428 -15.79 -2.86 1.90
N GLN A 429 -15.29 -2.89 3.13
CA GLN A 429 -13.93 -3.37 3.43
C GLN A 429 -13.81 -4.89 3.29
N SER A 430 -14.82 -5.63 3.72
CA SER A 430 -14.80 -7.10 3.79
C SER A 430 -15.88 -7.71 2.91
N ASN A 431 -15.59 -8.87 2.33
CA ASN A 431 -16.57 -9.60 1.54
C ASN A 431 -17.81 -10.01 2.39
N VAL A 432 -17.65 -10.20 3.70
CA VAL A 432 -18.76 -10.45 4.63
C VAL A 432 -19.72 -9.26 4.67
N ALA A 433 -19.21 -8.03 4.76
CA ALA A 433 -20.05 -6.83 4.74
C ALA A 433 -20.77 -6.67 3.39
N VAL A 434 -20.05 -6.90 2.27
CA VAL A 434 -20.66 -6.86 0.92
C VAL A 434 -21.77 -7.90 0.79
N LYS A 435 -21.56 -9.11 1.31
CA LYS A 435 -22.55 -10.18 1.33
C LYS A 435 -23.79 -9.80 2.14
N ASN A 436 -23.63 -9.20 3.32
CA ASN A 436 -24.77 -8.74 4.14
C ASN A 436 -25.64 -7.72 3.38
N ILE A 437 -25.04 -6.88 2.54
CA ILE A 437 -25.78 -5.95 1.66
C ILE A 437 -26.54 -6.75 0.59
N ALA A 438 -25.90 -7.73 -0.06
CA ALA A 438 -26.53 -8.58 -1.07
C ALA A 438 -27.75 -9.34 -0.53
N GLU A 439 -27.62 -9.97 0.65
CA GLU A 439 -28.71 -10.65 1.34
C GLU A 439 -29.86 -9.70 1.67
N LYS A 440 -29.53 -8.47 2.09
CA LYS A 440 -30.55 -7.45 2.40
C LYS A 440 -31.32 -7.03 1.16
N LEU A 441 -30.66 -6.83 0.01
CA LEU A 441 -31.29 -6.55 -1.27
C LEU A 441 -32.17 -7.72 -1.73
N ALA A 442 -31.67 -8.95 -1.66
CA ALA A 442 -32.45 -10.14 -2.01
C ALA A 442 -33.69 -10.31 -1.10
N SER A 443 -33.60 -9.91 0.18
CA SER A 443 -34.73 -9.99 1.12
C SER A 443 -35.90 -9.05 0.78
N ILE A 444 -35.68 -8.06 -0.09
CA ILE A 444 -36.72 -7.14 -0.59
C ILE A 444 -37.04 -7.42 -2.07
N ASP A 445 -36.68 -8.60 -2.56
CA ASP A 445 -36.85 -9.04 -3.95
C ASP A 445 -36.12 -8.16 -4.99
N PHE A 446 -35.12 -7.40 -4.56
CA PHE A 446 -34.22 -6.69 -5.47
C PHE A 446 -33.10 -7.63 -5.92
N LEU A 447 -33.23 -8.17 -7.14
CA LEU A 447 -32.28 -9.13 -7.73
C LEU A 447 -31.48 -8.59 -8.92
N LYS A 448 -31.65 -7.31 -9.28
CA LYS A 448 -30.95 -6.63 -10.39
C LYS A 448 -29.55 -6.14 -9.98
N PHE A 449 -28.79 -7.02 -9.35
CA PHE A 449 -27.41 -6.73 -8.94
C PHE A 449 -26.45 -7.85 -9.34
N LYS A 450 -25.16 -7.52 -9.38
CA LYS A 450 -24.08 -8.50 -9.49
C LYS A 450 -23.06 -8.30 -8.37
N LEU A 451 -22.61 -9.41 -7.80
CA LEU A 451 -21.67 -9.46 -6.68
C LEU A 451 -20.31 -9.96 -7.18
N LEU A 452 -19.31 -9.10 -7.14
CA LEU A 452 -17.97 -9.42 -7.60
C LEU A 452 -17.11 -9.90 -6.43
N VAL A 453 -16.58 -11.11 -6.54
CA VAL A 453 -15.85 -11.79 -5.45
C VAL A 453 -14.51 -12.30 -5.95
N SER A 454 -13.49 -12.30 -5.10
CA SER A 454 -12.24 -12.97 -5.45
C SER A 454 -12.44 -14.48 -5.43
N GLU A 455 -11.90 -15.19 -6.42
CA GLU A 455 -11.91 -16.66 -6.52
C GLU A 455 -11.57 -17.29 -5.16
N GLY A 456 -10.52 -16.78 -4.51
CA GLY A 456 -10.09 -17.27 -3.21
C GLY A 456 -11.15 -17.20 -2.11
N PHE A 457 -12.04 -16.20 -2.08
CA PHE A 457 -13.05 -16.00 -1.02
C PHE A 457 -14.30 -16.85 -1.21
N HIS A 458 -14.66 -17.21 -2.44
CA HIS A 458 -15.81 -18.05 -2.71
C HIS A 458 -15.73 -19.40 -1.96
N PHE A 459 -14.53 -19.91 -1.69
CA PHE A 459 -14.35 -21.15 -0.92
C PHE A 459 -14.84 -21.10 0.55
N GLU A 460 -15.10 -19.91 1.13
CA GLU A 460 -15.76 -19.78 2.44
C GLU A 460 -17.29 -19.82 2.34
N TRP A 461 -17.85 -19.81 1.11
CA TRP A 461 -19.29 -19.83 0.90
C TRP A 461 -19.80 -21.26 1.02
N HIS A 462 -20.62 -21.50 2.04
CA HIS A 462 -21.47 -22.68 2.10
C HIS A 462 -22.59 -22.51 1.05
N GLU A 463 -22.34 -22.94 -0.19
CA GLU A 463 -23.21 -22.71 -1.37
C GLU A 463 -24.70 -23.02 -1.10
N HIS A 464 -25.00 -24.05 -0.32
CA HIS A 464 -26.36 -24.49 0.06
C HIS A 464 -27.15 -23.51 0.94
N LEU A 465 -26.52 -22.45 1.47
CA LEU A 465 -27.21 -21.42 2.26
C LEU A 465 -27.63 -20.21 1.40
N TYR A 466 -27.33 -20.19 0.09
CA TYR A 466 -27.33 -18.96 -0.72
C TYR A 466 -27.98 -19.07 -2.10
N ASP A 467 -28.90 -20.02 -2.30
CA ASP A 467 -29.56 -20.28 -3.60
C ASP A 467 -30.09 -19.01 -4.30
N LYS A 468 -30.60 -18.03 -3.55
CA LYS A 468 -31.17 -16.79 -4.10
C LYS A 468 -30.14 -15.80 -4.68
N ILE A 469 -28.88 -15.88 -4.29
CA ILE A 469 -27.83 -14.93 -4.71
C ILE A 469 -26.72 -15.58 -5.54
N SER A 470 -26.69 -16.91 -5.61
CA SER A 470 -25.65 -17.68 -6.30
C SER A 470 -25.51 -17.26 -7.78
N ASP A 471 -26.64 -17.09 -8.48
CA ASP A 471 -26.68 -16.64 -9.89
C ASP A 471 -26.28 -15.16 -10.11
N LYS A 472 -26.07 -14.42 -9.00
CA LYS A 472 -25.62 -13.03 -9.02
C LYS A 472 -24.12 -12.89 -8.78
N VAL A 473 -23.42 -13.97 -8.42
CA VAL A 473 -21.98 -13.94 -8.16
C VAL A 473 -21.20 -13.98 -9.47
N ILE A 474 -20.15 -13.18 -9.58
CA ILE A 474 -19.14 -13.26 -10.64
C ILE A 474 -17.78 -13.37 -9.94
N LEU A 475 -17.05 -14.45 -10.22
CA LEU A 475 -15.72 -14.69 -9.64
C LEU A 475 -14.64 -13.95 -10.42
N SER A 476 -13.57 -13.55 -9.73
CA SER A 476 -12.50 -12.72 -10.32
C SER A 476 -11.78 -13.34 -11.51
N ASP A 477 -11.71 -14.67 -11.57
CA ASP A 477 -11.16 -15.46 -12.68
C ASP A 477 -12.12 -15.56 -13.88
N GLU A 478 -13.41 -15.27 -13.66
CA GLU A 478 -14.46 -15.19 -14.67
C GLU A 478 -14.77 -13.75 -15.09
N PHE A 479 -13.99 -12.76 -14.63
CA PHE A 479 -14.25 -11.38 -14.99
C PHE A 479 -14.17 -11.17 -16.50
N PRO A 480 -15.13 -10.42 -17.08
CA PRO A 480 -15.15 -10.17 -18.51
C PRO A 480 -13.90 -9.40 -18.93
N THR A 481 -13.29 -9.82 -20.03
CA THR A 481 -12.09 -9.19 -20.60
C THR A 481 -12.42 -8.07 -21.59
N ASP A 482 -13.66 -8.06 -22.11
CA ASP A 482 -14.16 -7.12 -23.09
C ASP A 482 -15.61 -6.67 -22.78
N LEU A 483 -16.10 -5.69 -23.54
CA LEU A 483 -17.42 -5.08 -23.30
C LEU A 483 -18.58 -6.05 -23.58
N VAL A 484 -18.49 -6.87 -24.63
CA VAL A 484 -19.56 -7.80 -25.02
C VAL A 484 -19.72 -8.87 -23.94
N THR A 485 -18.61 -9.43 -23.46
CA THR A 485 -18.63 -10.39 -22.36
C THR A 485 -19.19 -9.75 -21.09
N ALA A 486 -18.88 -8.47 -20.83
CA ALA A 486 -19.42 -7.74 -19.68
C ALA A 486 -20.93 -7.49 -19.78
N GLU A 487 -21.44 -7.13 -20.96
CA GLU A 487 -22.87 -6.96 -21.21
C GLU A 487 -23.63 -8.28 -20.98
N ASN A 488 -23.08 -9.39 -21.47
CA ASN A 488 -23.65 -10.72 -21.25
C ASN A 488 -23.65 -11.13 -19.77
N ALA A 489 -22.56 -10.83 -19.05
CA ALA A 489 -22.43 -11.18 -17.63
C ALA A 489 -23.37 -10.36 -16.73
N LEU A 490 -23.59 -9.08 -17.08
CA LEU A 490 -24.38 -8.15 -16.27
C LEU A 490 -25.85 -8.09 -16.66
N LEU A 491 -26.21 -8.37 -17.92
CA LEU A 491 -27.56 -8.21 -18.45
C LEU A 491 -28.12 -6.80 -18.14
N ASP A 492 -29.27 -6.72 -17.47
CA ASP A 492 -29.91 -5.48 -17.05
C ASP A 492 -29.42 -4.96 -15.68
N ALA A 493 -28.48 -5.65 -15.02
CA ALA A 493 -27.94 -5.20 -13.75
C ALA A 493 -27.06 -3.96 -13.93
N ARG A 494 -27.37 -2.90 -13.17
CA ARG A 494 -26.54 -1.68 -13.03
C ARG A 494 -26.10 -1.44 -11.59
N VAL A 495 -26.49 -2.32 -10.67
CA VAL A 495 -26.05 -2.31 -9.27
C VAL A 495 -24.94 -3.34 -9.08
N ILE A 496 -23.76 -2.89 -8.69
CA ILE A 496 -22.58 -3.75 -8.50
C ILE A 496 -22.16 -3.72 -7.03
N LEU A 497 -21.96 -4.89 -6.45
CA LEU A 497 -21.50 -5.09 -5.08
C LEU A 497 -20.08 -5.66 -5.12
N CYS A 498 -19.12 -5.05 -4.44
CA CYS A 498 -17.77 -5.62 -4.33
C CYS A 498 -16.98 -5.00 -3.17
N THR A 499 -15.82 -5.57 -2.82
CA THR A 499 -14.91 -4.89 -1.88
C THR A 499 -14.19 -3.73 -2.56
N LEU A 500 -13.75 -2.73 -1.78
CA LEU A 500 -12.95 -1.63 -2.32
C LEU A 500 -11.67 -2.12 -3.04
N SER A 501 -11.04 -3.17 -2.52
CA SER A 501 -9.89 -3.80 -3.19
C SER A 501 -10.26 -4.43 -4.52
N MET A 502 -11.46 -5.03 -4.64
CA MET A 502 -11.91 -5.62 -5.90
C MET A 502 -12.16 -4.54 -6.95
N MET A 503 -12.71 -3.39 -6.55
CA MET A 503 -12.90 -2.25 -7.44
C MET A 503 -11.59 -1.70 -8.02
N SER A 504 -10.46 -1.93 -7.35
CA SER A 504 -9.13 -1.54 -7.83
C SER A 504 -8.46 -2.60 -8.72
N SER A 505 -9.17 -3.66 -9.11
CA SER A 505 -8.68 -4.69 -10.03
C SER A 505 -8.48 -4.15 -11.44
N SER A 506 -7.47 -4.66 -12.16
CA SER A 506 -7.22 -4.34 -13.58
C SER A 506 -8.37 -4.77 -14.50
N HIS A 507 -9.16 -5.75 -14.08
CA HIS A 507 -10.25 -6.33 -14.87
C HIS A 507 -11.61 -5.67 -14.60
N ILE A 508 -11.67 -4.60 -13.80
CA ILE A 508 -12.94 -3.93 -13.46
C ILE A 508 -13.48 -3.08 -14.63
N SER A 509 -12.62 -2.68 -15.56
CA SER A 509 -12.94 -1.68 -16.59
C SER A 509 -14.12 -2.08 -17.47
N PRO A 510 -14.21 -3.31 -18.01
CA PRO A 510 -15.38 -3.71 -18.82
C PRO A 510 -16.69 -3.65 -18.04
N ILE A 511 -16.70 -4.14 -16.79
CA ILE A 511 -17.87 -4.08 -15.90
C ILE A 511 -18.28 -2.62 -15.65
N ALA A 512 -17.31 -1.76 -15.32
CA ALA A 512 -17.55 -0.35 -15.04
C ALA A 512 -17.95 0.49 -16.26
N ARG A 513 -17.79 -0.03 -17.49
CA ARG A 513 -18.29 0.61 -18.71
C ARG A 513 -19.77 0.31 -18.94
N VAL A 514 -20.23 -0.88 -18.58
CA VAL A 514 -21.64 -1.28 -18.63
C VAL A 514 -22.41 -0.70 -17.44
N ALA A 515 -21.95 -0.99 -16.22
CA ALA A 515 -22.47 -0.41 -14.99
C ALA A 515 -21.61 0.80 -14.59
N ARG A 516 -21.85 1.95 -15.22
CA ARG A 516 -21.06 3.18 -15.00
C ARG A 516 -20.94 3.54 -13.52
N VAL A 517 -19.72 3.78 -13.04
CA VAL A 517 -19.49 4.18 -11.64
C VAL A 517 -19.95 5.63 -11.44
N GLN A 518 -21.24 5.83 -11.17
CA GLN A 518 -21.85 7.15 -11.01
C GLN A 518 -22.17 7.46 -9.55
N THR A 519 -22.83 6.54 -8.85
CA THR A 519 -23.12 6.65 -7.41
C THR A 519 -22.39 5.55 -6.68
N VAL A 520 -21.53 5.91 -5.73
CA VAL A 520 -20.82 4.96 -4.88
C VAL A 520 -21.32 5.10 -3.45
N ILE A 521 -21.75 3.99 -2.86
CA ILE A 521 -22.12 3.89 -1.45
C ILE A 521 -21.15 2.93 -0.78
N ILE A 522 -20.50 3.37 0.29
CA ILE A 522 -19.48 2.61 0.99
C ILE A 522 -20.00 2.30 2.39
N ASP A 523 -20.31 1.03 2.64
CA ASP A 523 -20.65 0.54 3.98
C ASP A 523 -19.40 0.20 4.77
N GLU A 524 -19.51 0.27 6.10
CA GLU A 524 -18.40 0.11 7.03
C GLU A 524 -17.19 0.99 6.67
N ALA A 525 -17.45 2.21 6.18
CA ALA A 525 -16.44 3.15 5.69
C ALA A 525 -15.40 3.50 6.77
N SER A 526 -15.78 3.50 8.05
CA SER A 526 -14.87 3.76 9.17
C SER A 526 -13.78 2.68 9.35
N GLN A 527 -13.92 1.52 8.70
CA GLN A 527 -12.93 0.44 8.74
C GLN A 527 -11.89 0.53 7.62
N ILE A 528 -12.06 1.44 6.66
CA ILE A 528 -11.19 1.59 5.49
C ILE A 528 -10.18 2.71 5.74
N GLN A 529 -8.92 2.50 5.35
CA GLN A 529 -7.95 3.58 5.39
C GLN A 529 -8.32 4.64 4.36
N ILE A 530 -8.40 5.91 4.76
CA ILE A 530 -8.90 7.00 3.91
C ILE A 530 -8.18 7.10 2.56
N GLY A 531 -6.88 6.86 2.51
CA GLY A 531 -6.09 6.84 1.27
C GLY A 531 -6.45 5.73 0.29
N ASP A 532 -7.07 4.64 0.74
CA ASP A 532 -7.52 3.54 -0.12
C ASP A 532 -8.71 3.95 -1.02
N TYR A 533 -9.33 5.11 -0.78
CA TYR A 533 -10.34 5.69 -1.69
C TYR A 533 -9.74 6.41 -2.90
N ILE A 534 -8.45 6.73 -2.90
CA ILE A 534 -7.80 7.47 -3.99
C ILE A 534 -7.95 6.78 -5.36
N PRO A 535 -7.75 5.45 -5.48
CA PRO A 535 -7.99 4.74 -6.74
C PRO A 535 -9.40 4.93 -7.30
N LEU A 536 -10.44 4.89 -6.44
CA LEU A 536 -11.82 5.14 -6.84
C LEU A 536 -11.97 6.52 -7.47
N LEU A 537 -11.44 7.56 -6.81
CA LEU A 537 -11.54 8.94 -7.29
C LEU A 537 -10.76 9.15 -8.59
N GLN A 538 -9.60 8.51 -8.73
CA GLN A 538 -8.74 8.62 -9.91
C GLN A 538 -9.32 7.88 -11.12
N TYR A 539 -9.67 6.61 -10.97
CA TYR A 539 -10.09 5.75 -12.08
C TYR A 539 -11.46 6.12 -12.62
N PHE A 540 -12.34 6.64 -11.75
CA PHE A 540 -13.71 6.98 -12.11
C PHE A 540 -13.98 8.49 -12.07
N LYS A 541 -12.92 9.32 -12.16
CA LYS A 541 -13.03 10.79 -12.11
C LYS A 541 -14.04 11.39 -13.10
N ALA A 542 -14.25 10.73 -14.24
CA ALA A 542 -15.13 11.21 -15.31
C ALA A 542 -16.60 10.78 -15.14
N THR A 543 -16.89 9.81 -14.28
CA THR A 543 -18.24 9.23 -14.12
C THR A 543 -18.78 9.41 -12.72
N LEU A 544 -17.91 9.49 -11.71
CA LEU A 544 -18.29 9.56 -10.30
C LEU A 544 -18.97 10.90 -10.00
N ALA A 545 -20.27 10.84 -9.71
CA ALA A 545 -21.11 12.00 -9.47
C ALA A 545 -21.59 12.10 -8.01
N LYS A 546 -21.71 10.98 -7.29
CA LYS A 546 -22.08 10.95 -5.87
C LYS A 546 -21.26 9.92 -5.10
N LEU A 547 -20.80 10.31 -3.92
CA LEU A 547 -20.09 9.45 -2.98
C LEU A 547 -20.74 9.51 -1.60
N VAL A 548 -21.09 8.34 -1.06
CA VAL A 548 -21.76 8.19 0.23
C VAL A 548 -20.91 7.29 1.12
N PHE A 549 -20.54 7.77 2.30
CA PHE A 549 -19.89 7.00 3.35
C PHE A 549 -20.90 6.64 4.43
N ILE A 550 -21.00 5.36 4.76
CA ILE A 550 -21.84 4.87 5.86
C ILE A 550 -20.93 4.08 6.80
N GLY A 551 -20.99 4.40 8.09
CA GLY A 551 -20.15 3.71 9.07
C GLY A 551 -20.33 4.25 10.48
N ASP A 552 -19.43 3.84 11.37
CA ASP A 552 -19.40 4.28 12.76
C ASP A 552 -17.95 4.29 13.26
N ASP A 553 -17.45 5.46 13.65
CA ASP A 553 -16.09 5.64 14.17
C ASP A 553 -15.91 5.06 15.59
N LYS A 554 -17.01 4.73 16.28
CA LYS A 554 -17.02 4.08 17.59
C LYS A 554 -17.02 2.55 17.51
N GLN A 555 -17.36 1.98 16.35
CA GLN A 555 -17.15 0.57 16.08
C GLN A 555 -15.65 0.30 15.81
N ARG A 556 -15.26 -0.95 15.58
CA ARG A 556 -13.86 -1.33 15.36
C ARG A 556 -13.23 -0.43 14.28
N SER A 557 -12.48 0.58 14.71
CA SER A 557 -11.61 1.33 13.81
C SER A 557 -10.54 0.38 13.31
N SER A 558 -9.91 0.69 12.18
CA SER A 558 -8.72 -0.02 11.67
C SER A 558 -7.49 0.09 12.61
N GLY A 559 -7.70 0.36 13.91
CA GLY A 559 -6.74 0.28 15.00
C GLY A 559 -5.76 1.43 15.08
N ILE A 560 -5.89 2.44 14.23
CA ILE A 560 -4.77 3.31 13.90
C ILE A 560 -5.24 4.77 13.81
N SER A 561 -5.23 5.47 14.96
CA SER A 561 -5.34 6.94 14.99
C SER A 561 -3.95 7.56 14.76
N ILE A 562 -3.65 7.97 13.52
CA ILE A 562 -2.37 8.62 13.15
C ILE A 562 -2.60 10.08 12.77
N LEU A 563 -3.54 10.76 13.42
CA LEU A 563 -3.46 12.21 13.44
C LEU A 563 -2.52 12.58 14.58
N PRO A 564 -1.43 13.34 14.34
CA PRO A 564 -0.78 14.01 15.45
C PRO A 564 -1.86 14.84 16.14
N ARG A 565 -2.02 14.69 17.47
CA ARG A 565 -2.73 15.70 18.26
C ARG A 565 -2.11 17.02 17.84
N ARG A 566 -2.93 17.91 17.25
CA ARG A 566 -2.52 19.28 16.93
C ARG A 566 -1.78 19.80 18.17
N ARG A 567 -0.49 20.12 18.02
CA ARG A 567 0.17 21.03 18.95
C ARG A 567 -0.26 22.43 18.59
#